data_AF-A0A445C4U5-F1
#
_entry.id   AF-A0A445C4U5-F1
#
_cell.length_a   1.000
_cell.length_b   1.000
_cell.length_c   1.000
_cell.angle_alpha   90.00
_cell.angle_beta   90.00
_cell.angle_gamma   90.00
#
_symmetry.space_group_name_H-M   'P 1'
#
loop_
_entity.id
_entity.type
_entity.pdbx_description
1 polymer ?
#
loop_
_entity_poly.entity_id
_entity_poly.type
_entity_poly.pdbx_seq_one_letter_code
_entity_poly.pdbx_strand_id
1 'polypeptide(L)'
;MSRYRGPRFKKIRRLGTLPGLTSKKPTVGSEFRNQSRSGKKSQYRICLEEKQKLRFHYGLTERQLLKYIRIAGKAKGSTSQVLLQLLEMRLDNILFRLGMASTIPQARQLVNHKHILLKKNFYQIYE
;
A
#
# COMPACT_ATOMS: atom_id res chain seq x y z
N MET A 1 4.43 11.18 11.29
CA MET A 1 3.62 10.31 10.39
C MET A 1 3.55 8.89 10.92
N SER A 2 2.34 8.34 11.08
CA SER A 2 2.14 6.92 11.41
C SER A 2 2.43 6.03 10.19
N ARG A 3 3.11 4.89 10.43
CA ARG A 3 3.45 3.88 9.41
C ARG A 3 3.53 2.49 10.02
N TYR A 4 3.27 1.46 9.23
CA TYR A 4 3.46 0.08 9.66
C TYR A 4 4.95 -0.27 9.73
N ARG A 5 5.45 -0.61 10.93
CA ARG A 5 6.83 -1.06 11.17
C ARG A 5 6.93 -2.54 11.53
N GLY A 6 5.81 -3.26 11.50
CA GLY A 6 5.75 -4.66 11.88
C GLY A 6 6.34 -5.62 10.84
N PRO A 7 6.27 -6.93 11.12
CA PRO A 7 6.82 -7.96 10.22
C PRO A 7 6.09 -7.95 8.86
N ARG A 8 6.85 -7.75 7.77
CA ARG A 8 6.32 -7.65 6.41
C ARG A 8 5.92 -9.01 5.82
N PHE A 9 6.75 -10.04 6.00
CA PHE A 9 6.48 -11.40 5.54
C PHE A 9 5.21 -12.00 6.14
N LYS A 10 4.86 -11.65 7.38
CA LYS A 10 3.60 -12.08 8.02
C LYS A 10 2.37 -11.57 7.26
N LYS A 11 2.44 -10.36 6.68
CA LYS A 11 1.35 -9.80 5.87
C LYS A 11 1.29 -10.42 4.48
N ILE A 12 2.44 -10.67 3.87
CA ILE A 12 2.54 -11.30 2.54
C ILE A 12 2.02 -12.73 2.55
N ARG A 13 2.40 -13.54 3.55
CA ARG A 13 1.87 -14.90 3.71
C ARG A 13 0.34 -14.94 3.83
N ARG A 14 -0.28 -13.89 4.39
CA ARG A 14 -1.73 -13.80 4.56
C ARG A 14 -2.46 -13.20 3.35
N LEU A 15 -1.91 -12.15 2.75
CA LEU A 15 -2.60 -11.32 1.74
C LEU A 15 -2.14 -11.61 0.31
N GLY A 16 -1.03 -12.33 0.14
CA GLY A 16 -0.40 -12.60 -1.15
C GLY A 16 0.74 -11.63 -1.48
N THR A 17 1.05 -11.54 -2.77
CA THR A 17 2.13 -10.73 -3.31
C THR A 17 1.82 -9.23 -3.18
N LEU A 18 2.71 -8.48 -2.52
CA LEU A 18 2.60 -7.03 -2.31
C LEU A 18 3.92 -6.37 -2.72
N PRO A 19 4.10 -6.00 -4.00
CA PRO A 19 5.38 -5.51 -4.51
C PRO A 19 5.81 -4.19 -3.84
N GLY A 20 4.87 -3.30 -3.52
CA GLY A 20 5.17 -2.06 -2.79
C GLY A 20 5.75 -2.25 -1.38
N LEU A 21 5.55 -3.42 -0.75
CA LEU A 21 5.97 -3.68 0.63
C LEU A 21 7.35 -4.35 0.74
N THR A 22 7.63 -5.32 -0.14
CA THR A 22 8.92 -6.02 -0.22
C THR A 22 9.12 -6.59 -1.62
N SER A 23 10.37 -6.65 -2.07
CA SER A 23 10.77 -7.36 -3.28
C SER A 23 11.03 -8.85 -3.05
N LYS A 24 11.27 -9.26 -1.79
CA LYS A 24 11.59 -10.64 -1.42
C LYS A 24 10.36 -11.55 -1.47
N LYS A 25 10.44 -12.65 -2.21
CA LYS A 25 9.40 -13.68 -2.23
C LYS A 25 9.49 -14.54 -0.95
N PRO A 26 8.36 -14.91 -0.32
CA PRO A 26 8.38 -15.84 0.80
C PRO A 26 8.90 -17.20 0.34
N THR A 27 9.77 -17.82 1.14
CA THR A 27 10.21 -19.21 0.90
C THR A 27 9.03 -20.14 1.15
N VAL A 28 8.80 -21.07 0.22
CA VAL A 28 7.66 -22.00 0.15
C VAL A 28 7.76 -23.11 1.23
N GLY A 29 8.81 -23.12 2.05
CA GLY A 29 9.26 -24.32 2.77
C GLY A 29 8.64 -24.65 4.13
N SER A 30 7.65 -23.91 4.65
CA SER A 30 7.11 -24.17 6.01
C SER A 30 5.59 -24.37 6.06
N GLU A 31 4.97 -24.80 4.96
CA GLU A 31 3.51 -25.01 4.88
C GLU A 31 3.07 -26.43 5.29
N PHE A 32 4.02 -27.30 5.66
CA PHE A 32 3.76 -28.72 5.90
C PHE A 32 3.24 -29.09 7.29
N ARG A 33 3.14 -28.16 8.26
CA ARG A 33 2.87 -28.56 9.65
C ARG A 33 1.47 -28.33 10.21
N ASN A 34 0.56 -27.61 9.56
CA ASN A 34 -0.84 -27.50 10.00
C ASN A 34 -1.73 -26.89 8.91
N GLN A 35 -2.16 -27.68 7.93
CA GLN A 35 -3.16 -27.25 6.94
C GLN A 35 -4.56 -27.32 7.55
N SER A 36 -4.87 -26.43 8.51
CA SER A 36 -6.26 -26.01 8.66
C SER A 36 -6.59 -25.22 7.40
N ARG A 37 -7.03 -25.93 6.35
CA ARG A 37 -7.54 -25.31 5.14
C ARG A 37 -8.74 -24.48 5.58
N SER A 38 -8.52 -23.17 5.67
CA SER A 38 -9.58 -22.23 6.00
C SER A 38 -10.71 -22.47 5.00
N GLY A 39 -11.91 -22.77 5.49
CA GLY A 39 -13.08 -23.07 4.66
C GLY A 39 -13.42 -21.92 3.69
N LYS A 40 -14.48 -22.11 2.90
CA LYS A 40 -14.95 -21.12 1.92
C LYS A 40 -14.98 -19.72 2.54
N LYS A 41 -14.29 -18.77 1.91
CA LYS A 41 -14.23 -17.39 2.40
C LYS A 41 -15.60 -16.72 2.20
N SER A 42 -16.08 -16.02 3.23
CA SER A 42 -17.26 -15.17 3.10
C SER A 42 -16.99 -13.97 2.19
N GLN A 43 -18.03 -13.40 1.59
CA GLN A 43 -17.92 -12.19 0.76
C GLN A 43 -17.28 -11.03 1.54
N TYR A 44 -17.64 -10.86 2.81
CA TYR A 44 -17.03 -9.87 3.69
C TYR A 44 -15.52 -10.07 3.84
N ARG A 45 -15.07 -11.32 4.04
CA ARG A 45 -13.64 -11.63 4.16
C ARG A 45 -12.88 -11.31 2.87
N ILE A 46 -13.46 -11.58 1.72
CA ILE A 46 -12.87 -11.27 0.41
C ILE A 46 -12.69 -9.74 0.28
N CYS A 47 -13.74 -8.96 0.53
CA CYS A 47 -13.69 -7.50 0.48
C CYS A 47 -12.67 -6.93 1.49
N LEU A 48 -12.63 -7.49 2.70
CA LEU A 48 -11.65 -7.09 3.71
C LEU A 48 -10.21 -7.38 3.25
N GLU A 49 -9.95 -8.56 2.68
CA GLU A 49 -8.63 -8.92 2.16
C GLU A 49 -8.21 -7.99 1.01
N GLU A 50 -9.09 -7.68 0.07
CA GLU A 50 -8.88 -6.69 -1.01
C GLU A 50 -8.50 -5.31 -0.46
N LYS A 51 -9.28 -4.80 0.51
CA LYS A 51 -8.98 -3.53 1.18
C LYS A 51 -7.61 -3.56 1.87
N GLN A 52 -7.29 -4.65 2.56
CA GLN A 52 -6.01 -4.80 3.25
C GLN A 52 -4.84 -4.87 2.27
N LYS A 53 -4.99 -5.56 1.12
CA LYS A 53 -3.97 -5.57 0.06
C LYS A 53 -3.65 -4.15 -0.40
N LEU A 54 -4.66 -3.35 -0.76
CA LEU A 54 -4.46 -1.95 -1.16
C LEU A 54 -3.75 -1.15 -0.07
N ARG A 55 -4.20 -1.25 1.18
CA ARG A 55 -3.62 -0.52 2.31
C ARG A 55 -2.15 -0.83 2.51
N PHE A 56 -1.77 -2.11 2.51
CA PHE A 56 -0.39 -2.53 2.74
C PHE A 56 0.49 -2.34 1.51
N HIS A 57 -0.08 -2.41 0.30
CA HIS A 57 0.63 -2.12 -0.93
C HIS A 57 1.16 -0.68 -0.90
N TYR A 58 0.27 0.31 -0.75
CA TYR A 58 0.62 1.73 -0.76
C TYR A 58 1.10 2.28 0.61
N GLY A 59 1.20 1.45 1.65
CA GLY A 59 1.68 1.86 2.97
C GLY A 59 0.80 2.91 3.67
N LEU A 60 -0.51 2.88 3.43
CA LEU A 60 -1.48 3.84 3.99
C LEU A 60 -2.03 3.42 5.35
N THR A 61 -2.52 4.40 6.11
CA THR A 61 -3.36 4.13 7.28
C THR A 61 -4.82 3.98 6.88
N GLU A 62 -5.63 3.33 7.74
CA GLU A 62 -7.06 3.16 7.48
C GLU A 62 -7.78 4.51 7.33
N ARG A 63 -7.43 5.48 8.18
CA ARG A 63 -7.99 6.84 8.14
C ARG A 63 -7.69 7.54 6.81
N GLN A 64 -6.45 7.41 6.33
CA GLN A 64 -6.05 7.97 5.04
C GLN A 64 -6.79 7.29 3.88
N LEU A 65 -6.91 5.96 3.90
CA LEU A 65 -7.65 5.23 2.88
C LEU A 65 -9.12 5.65 2.82
N LEU A 66 -9.77 5.83 3.98
CA LEU A 66 -11.13 6.36 4.05
C LEU A 66 -11.24 7.78 3.48
N LYS A 67 -10.25 8.66 3.72
CA LYS A 67 -10.19 10.00 3.12
C LYS A 67 -10.13 9.89 1.59
N TYR A 68 -9.28 9.04 1.04
CA TYR A 68 -9.19 8.82 -0.41
C TYR A 68 -10.48 8.27 -1.02
N ILE A 69 -11.14 7.32 -0.36
CA ILE A 69 -12.44 6.79 -0.83
C ILE A 69 -13.50 7.88 -0.87
N ARG A 70 -13.57 8.74 0.16
CA ARG A 70 -14.50 9.88 0.17
C ARG A 70 -14.22 10.89 -0.94
N ILE A 71 -12.94 11.15 -1.23
CA ILE A 71 -12.54 12.03 -2.34
C ILE A 71 -12.93 11.39 -3.67
N ALA A 72 -12.60 10.11 -3.87
CA ALA A 72 -12.94 9.38 -5.09
C ALA A 72 -14.46 9.30 -5.32
N GLY A 73 -15.26 9.12 -4.26
CA GLY A 73 -16.72 9.09 -4.35
C GLY A 73 -17.38 10.44 -4.67
N LYS A 74 -16.66 11.55 -4.52
CA LYS A 74 -17.11 12.89 -4.94
C LYS A 74 -16.72 13.23 -6.38
N ALA A 75 -15.77 12.50 -6.96
CA ALA A 75 -15.31 12.75 -8.31
C ALA A 75 -16.33 12.23 -9.34
N LYS A 76 -16.38 12.87 -10.50
CA LYS A 76 -17.18 12.38 -11.63
C LYS A 76 -16.47 11.16 -12.25
N GLY A 77 -17.19 10.06 -12.41
CA GLY A 77 -16.68 8.83 -13.05
C GLY A 77 -16.74 7.60 -12.15
N SER A 78 -16.02 6.54 -12.54
CA SER A 78 -15.96 5.30 -11.76
C SER A 78 -15.09 5.48 -10.50
N THR A 79 -15.71 5.36 -9.32
CA THR A 79 -15.06 5.52 -8.01
C THR A 79 -13.78 4.69 -7.87
N SER A 80 -13.80 3.45 -8.38
CA SER A 80 -12.66 2.54 -8.30
C SER A 80 -11.46 3.03 -9.13
N GLN A 81 -11.72 3.56 -10.32
CA GLN A 81 -10.66 4.09 -11.20
C GLN A 81 -10.05 5.35 -10.61
N VAL A 82 -10.89 6.27 -10.12
CA VAL A 82 -10.41 7.51 -9.48
C VAL A 82 -9.62 7.20 -8.21
N LEU A 83 -10.08 6.24 -7.38
CA LEU A 83 -9.36 5.82 -6.19
C LEU A 83 -7.96 5.31 -6.55
N LEU A 84 -7.85 4.41 -7.53
CA LEU A 84 -6.55 3.88 -7.97
C LEU A 84 -5.65 4.98 -8.54
N GLN A 85 -6.22 5.89 -9.33
CA GLN A 85 -5.49 7.05 -9.85
C GLN A 85 -4.91 7.92 -8.73
N LEU A 86 -5.72 8.27 -7.72
CA LEU A 86 -5.26 9.05 -6.56
C LEU A 86 -4.16 8.35 -5.77
N LEU A 87 -4.22 7.02 -5.67
CA LEU A 87 -3.19 6.22 -5.00
C LEU A 87 -1.90 6.13 -5.81
N GLU A 88 -2.00 5.99 -7.13
CA GLU A 88 -0.84 5.91 -8.02
C GLU A 88 -0.10 7.25 -8.16
N MET A 89 -0.82 8.37 -8.09
CA MET A 89 -0.25 9.73 -8.19
C MET A 89 0.50 10.19 -6.94
N ARG A 90 0.54 9.40 -5.87
CA ARG A 90 1.29 9.77 -4.66
C ARG A 90 2.79 9.82 -4.94
N LEU A 91 3.47 10.84 -4.41
CA LEU A 91 4.90 11.05 -4.62
C LEU A 91 5.76 9.82 -4.27
N ASP A 92 5.53 9.20 -3.12
CA ASP A 92 6.25 8.00 -2.70
C ASP A 92 6.02 6.81 -3.64
N ASN A 93 4.81 6.70 -4.22
CA ASN A 93 4.51 5.68 -5.21
C ASN A 93 5.13 5.97 -6.58
N ILE A 94 5.13 7.23 -7.03
CA ILE A 94 5.81 7.65 -8.27
C ILE A 94 7.30 7.31 -8.21
N LEU A 95 7.97 7.60 -7.09
CA LEU A 95 9.39 7.29 -6.91
C LEU A 95 9.70 5.79 -6.91
N PHE A 96 8.79 4.99 -6.34
CA PHE A 96 8.87 3.54 -6.41
C PHE A 96 8.69 3.04 -7.87
N ARG A 97 7.72 3.59 -8.60
CA ARG A 97 7.46 3.27 -10.02
C ARG A 97 8.64 3.66 -10.93
N LEU A 98 9.32 4.77 -10.62
CA LEU A 98 10.52 5.24 -11.32
C LEU A 98 11.78 4.42 -10.99
N GLY A 99 11.70 3.46 -10.06
CA GLY A 99 12.85 2.64 -9.66
C GLY A 99 13.86 3.36 -8.75
N MET A 100 13.59 4.60 -8.34
CA MET A 100 14.47 5.37 -7.44
C MET A 100 14.48 4.80 -6.01
N ALA A 101 13.50 3.98 -5.67
CA ALA A 101 13.44 3.24 -4.42
C ALA A 101 12.93 1.81 -4.67
N SER A 102 13.51 0.83 -4.00
CA SER A 102 13.15 -0.58 -4.16
C SER A 102 11.82 -0.94 -3.50
N THR A 103 11.34 -0.13 -2.55
CA THR A 103 10.06 -0.33 -1.85
C THR A 103 9.40 1.01 -1.51
N ILE A 104 8.08 1.05 -1.39
CA ILE A 104 7.33 2.25 -0.99
C ILE A 104 7.75 2.79 0.39
N PRO A 105 7.97 1.98 1.45
CA PRO A 105 8.47 2.52 2.72
C PRO A 105 9.85 3.17 2.60
N GLN A 106 10.71 2.72 1.69
CA GLN A 106 11.99 3.37 1.40
C GLN A 106 11.78 4.69 0.63
N ALA A 107 10.94 4.69 -0.40
CA ALA A 107 10.57 5.91 -1.14
C ALA A 107 10.03 6.99 -0.19
N ARG A 108 9.14 6.59 0.72
CA ARG A 108 8.57 7.49 1.73
C ARG A 108 9.61 8.01 2.72
N GLN A 109 10.63 7.22 3.05
CA GLN A 109 11.74 7.67 3.86
C GLN A 109 12.56 8.74 3.13
N LEU A 110 12.86 8.54 1.84
CA LEU A 110 13.57 9.52 1.01
C LEU A 110 12.81 10.85 0.92
N VAL A 111 11.49 10.78 0.68
CA VAL A 111 10.61 11.95 0.68
C VAL A 111 10.63 12.67 2.02
N ASN A 112 10.44 11.95 3.12
CA ASN A 112 10.39 12.55 4.46
C ASN A 112 11.73 13.19 4.87
N HIS A 113 12.85 12.64 4.39
CA HIS A 113 14.19 13.14 4.66
C HIS A 113 14.61 14.26 3.70
N LYS A 114 13.70 14.76 2.85
CA LYS A 114 13.95 15.84 1.88
C LYS A 114 15.05 15.53 0.87
N HIS A 115 15.28 14.25 0.54
CA HIS A 115 16.23 13.86 -0.52
C HIS A 115 15.70 14.11 -1.94
N ILE A 116 14.49 14.64 -2.06
CA ILE A 116 13.76 14.74 -3.33
C ILE A 116 13.22 16.15 -3.46
N LEU A 117 13.62 16.81 -4.55
CA LEU A 117 13.21 18.17 -4.86
C LEU A 117 12.14 18.13 -5.94
N LEU A 118 10.90 18.44 -5.56
CA LEU A 118 9.83 18.75 -6.51
C LEU A 118 9.80 20.26 -6.69
N LYS A 119 10.08 20.75 -7.91
CA LYS A 119 10.03 22.15 -8.39
C LYS A 119 10.05 23.24 -7.28
N LYS A 120 11.18 23.97 -7.15
CA LYS A 120 11.54 25.24 -6.43
C LYS A 120 10.66 25.89 -5.33
N ASN A 121 9.40 25.55 -5.11
CA ASN A 121 8.55 26.10 -4.05
C ASN A 121 8.17 24.97 -3.10
N PHE A 122 8.73 25.01 -1.89
CA PHE A 122 8.41 24.10 -0.80
C PHE A 122 6.95 24.30 -0.35
N TYR A 123 5.99 23.68 -1.03
CA TYR A 123 4.70 23.41 -0.42
C TYR A 123 4.88 22.18 0.45
N GLN A 124 5.13 22.44 1.72
CA GLN A 124 5.13 21.48 2.80
C GLN A 124 3.76 20.81 2.81
N ILE A 125 3.67 19.60 2.27
CA ILE A 125 2.43 18.81 2.29
C ILE A 125 2.22 18.33 3.73
N TYR A 126 1.62 19.19 4.55
CA TYR A 126 0.89 18.82 5.75
C TYR A 126 -0.58 18.63 5.36
N GLU A 127 -1.00 17.39 5.11
CA GLU A 127 -2.35 16.88 5.37
C GLU A 127 -2.35 15.36 5.60
#